data_AF-A0A9X6SRB4-F1
#
_entry.id   AF-A0A9X6SRB4-F1
#
_cell.length_a   1.000
_cell.length_b   1.000
_cell.length_c   1.000
_cell.angle_alpha   90.00
_cell.angle_beta   90.00
_cell.angle_gamma   90.00
#
_symmetry.space_group_name_H-M   'P 1'
#
loop_
_entity.id
_entity.type
_entity.pdbx_description
1 polymer ?
#
loop_
_entity_poly.entity_id
_entity_poly.type
_entity_poly.pdbx_seq_one_letter_code
_entity_poly.pdbx_strand_id
1 'polypeptide(L)'
;VIELLIFTFLFQMIVECSVRLPKPLALVVSILGSIIIGQSAVEAGIVQPATLLIVSISHILGFTSPYITFGTTIRILRYLYIMSASFLGLYGVILATLLLL
;
A
#
# COMPACT_ATOMS: atom_id res chain seq x y z
N VAL A 1 -10.52 -3.48 7.28
CA VAL A 1 -10.04 -2.10 7.02
C VAL A 1 -8.76 -1.78 7.77
N ILE A 2 -8.71 -2.01 9.09
CA ILE A 2 -7.52 -1.74 9.91
C ILE A 2 -6.27 -2.48 9.39
N GLU A 3 -6.39 -3.77 9.10
CA GLU A 3 -5.33 -4.57 8.46
C GLU A 3 -4.79 -3.91 7.17
N LEU A 4 -5.70 -3.43 6.32
CA LEU A 4 -5.40 -2.83 5.03
C LEU A 4 -4.68 -1.49 5.18
N LEU A 5 -5.07 -0.67 6.16
CA LEU A 5 -4.40 0.59 6.50
C LEU A 5 -2.98 0.33 7.03
N ILE A 6 -2.83 -0.61 7.96
CA ILE A 6 -1.53 -0.98 8.54
C ILE A 6 -0.59 -1.49 7.46
N PHE A 7 -1.04 -2.42 6.61
CA PHE A 7 -0.20 -3.01 5.58
C PHE A 7 0.13 -2.05 4.45
N THR A 8 -0.81 -1.19 4.06
CA THR A 8 -0.53 -0.14 3.08
C THR A 8 0.55 0.81 3.60
N PHE A 9 0.48 1.19 4.88
CA PHE A 9 1.48 2.03 5.53
C PHE A 9 2.84 1.34 5.67
N LEU A 10 2.88 0.08 6.12
CA LEU A 10 4.12 -0.68 6.26
C LEU A 10 4.84 -0.83 4.92
N PHE A 11 4.13 -1.22 3.85
CA PHE A 11 4.73 -1.32 2.53
C PHE A 11 5.27 0.01 2.04
N GLN A 12 4.57 1.11 2.32
CA GLN A 12 5.05 2.43 1.97
C GLN A 12 6.33 2.81 2.72
N MET A 13 6.42 2.47 4.00
CA MET A 13 7.63 2.68 4.80
C MET A 13 8.82 1.89 4.25
N ILE A 14 8.61 0.64 3.83
CA ILE A 14 9.66 -0.18 3.19
C ILE A 14 10.20 0.54 1.95
N VAL A 15 9.32 1.02 1.09
CA VAL A 15 9.70 1.69 -0.16
C VAL A 15 10.43 3.00 0.11
N GLU A 16 9.95 3.80 1.06
CA GLU A 16 10.55 5.07 1.44
C GLU A 16 11.95 4.87 2.05
N CYS A 17 12.13 3.80 2.84
CA CYS A 17 13.43 3.37 3.34
C CYS A 17 14.35 2.91 2.20
N SER A 18 13.84 2.09 1.27
CA SER A 18 14.61 1.57 0.15
C SER A 18 15.12 2.67 -0.79
N VAL A 19 14.37 3.76 -0.98
CA VAL A 19 14.82 4.92 -1.78
C VAL A 19 15.99 5.66 -1.11
N ARG A 20 16.10 5.60 0.22
CA ARG A 20 17.13 6.30 1.00
C ARG A 20 18.41 5.49 1.16
N LEU A 21 18.40 4.21 0.78
CA LEU A 21 19.52 3.29 0.93
C LEU A 21 20.34 3.17 -0.36
N PRO A 22 21.65 2.83 -0.28
CA PRO A 22 22.42 2.49 -1.47
C PRO A 22 21.85 1.24 -2.16
N LYS A 23 21.92 1.20 -3.50
CA LYS A 23 21.24 0.21 -4.36
C LYS A 23 21.29 -1.25 -3.88
N PRO A 24 22.44 -1.79 -3.39
CA PRO A 24 22.49 -3.18 -2.92
C PRO A 24 21.66 -3.39 -1.65
N LEU A 25 21.67 -2.44 -0.71
CA LEU A 25 20.89 -2.52 0.53
C LEU A 25 19.40 -2.32 0.28
N ALA A 26 19.04 -1.42 -0.64
CA ALA A 26 17.65 -1.15 -1.00
C ALA A 26 16.90 -2.42 -1.46
N LEU A 27 17.58 -3.25 -2.27
CA LEU A 27 17.02 -4.51 -2.76
C LEU A 27 16.83 -5.53 -1.63
N VAL A 28 17.81 -5.64 -0.73
CA VAL A 28 17.75 -6.53 0.45
C VAL A 28 16.59 -6.12 1.37
N VAL A 29 16.44 -4.83 1.66
CA VAL A 29 15.37 -4.33 2.54
C VAL A 29 13.98 -4.53 1.92
N SER A 30 13.81 -4.30 0.62
CA SER A 30 12.52 -4.53 -0.04
C SER A 30 12.12 -6.02 -0.06
N ILE A 31 13.06 -6.92 -0.35
CA ILE A 31 12.79 -8.36 -0.41
C ILE A 31 12.51 -8.91 0.99
N LEU A 32 13.45 -8.70 1.92
CA LEU A 32 13.31 -9.20 3.30
C LEU A 32 12.12 -8.55 4.00
N GLY A 33 11.93 -7.24 3.83
CA GLY A 33 10.81 -6.51 4.42
C GLY A 33 9.46 -7.07 3.97
N SER A 34 9.25 -7.26 2.67
CA SER A 34 7.95 -7.75 2.17
C SER A 34 7.67 -9.20 2.56
N ILE A 35 8.68 -10.08 2.50
CA ILE A 35 8.52 -11.52 2.79
C ILE A 35 8.34 -11.73 4.29
N ILE A 36 9.22 -11.17 5.13
CA ILE A 36 9.17 -11.39 6.57
C ILE A 36 7.91 -10.77 7.17
N ILE A 37 7.58 -9.53 6.81
CA ILE A 37 6.38 -8.86 7.33
C ILE A 37 5.11 -9.59 6.86
N GLY A 38 5.07 -10.00 5.59
CA GLY A 38 3.93 -10.73 5.02
C GLY A 38 3.72 -12.09 5.67
N GLN A 39 4.76 -12.92 5.76
CA GLN A 39 4.67 -14.25 6.35
C GLN A 39 4.37 -14.19 7.85
N SER A 40 5.11 -13.38 8.60
CA SER A 40 4.90 -13.27 10.04
C SER A 40 3.50 -12.74 10.39
N ALA A 41 2.92 -11.87 9.58
CA ALA A 41 1.57 -11.37 9.84
C ALA A 41 0.46 -12.37 9.52
N VAL A 42 0.66 -13.25 8.53
CA VAL A 42 -0.26 -14.36 8.26
C VAL A 42 -0.15 -15.41 9.37
N GLU A 43 1.07 -15.76 9.79
CA GLU A 43 1.31 -16.73 10.87
C GLU A 43 0.78 -16.24 12.22
N ALA A 44 0.95 -14.95 12.52
CA ALA A 44 0.40 -14.33 13.73
C ALA A 44 -1.13 -14.15 13.68
N GLY A 45 -1.79 -14.48 12.56
CA GLY A 45 -3.23 -14.32 12.38
C GLY A 45 -3.70 -12.87 12.36
N ILE A 46 -2.79 -11.91 12.14
CA ILE A 46 -3.11 -10.48 12.10
C ILE A 46 -3.79 -10.10 10.78
N VAL A 47 -3.46 -10.80 9.68
CA VAL A 47 -4.01 -10.50 8.35
C VAL A 47 -4.37 -11.77 7.60
N GLN A 48 -5.51 -11.73 6.91
CA GLN A 48 -5.94 -12.79 6.01
C GLN A 48 -5.08 -12.82 4.72
N PRO A 49 -4.68 -14.01 4.22
CA PRO A 49 -3.86 -14.13 3.01
C PRO A 49 -4.44 -13.41 1.78
N ALA A 50 -5.77 -13.45 1.63
CA ALA A 50 -6.46 -12.79 0.53
C ALA A 50 -6.29 -11.26 0.57
N THR A 51 -6.44 -10.65 1.74
CA THR A 51 -6.25 -9.20 1.94
C THR A 51 -4.81 -8.79 1.65
N LEU A 52 -3.84 -9.57 2.15
CA LEU A 52 -2.42 -9.32 1.94
C LEU A 52 -2.05 -9.37 0.44
N LEU A 53 -2.60 -10.33 -0.29
CA LEU A 53 -2.41 -10.46 -1.74
C LEU A 53 -2.90 -9.20 -2.47
N ILE A 54 -4.14 -8.76 -2.18
CA ILE A 54 -4.74 -7.58 -2.82
C ILE A 54 -3.91 -6.33 -2.54
N VAL A 55 -3.47 -6.13 -1.30
CA VAL A 55 -2.61 -4.98 -0.94
C VAL A 55 -1.29 -5.03 -1.69
N SER A 56 -0.66 -6.20 -1.78
CA SER A 56 0.64 -6.37 -2.44
C SER A 56 0.54 -6.04 -3.93
N ILE A 57 -0.48 -6.56 -4.62
CA ILE A 57 -0.75 -6.26 -6.04
C ILE A 57 -1.01 -4.76 -6.22
N SER A 58 -1.87 -4.17 -5.39
CA SER A 58 -2.18 -2.74 -5.44
C SER A 58 -0.94 -1.86 -5.23
N HIS A 59 -0.02 -2.30 -4.36
CA HIS A 59 1.24 -1.60 -4.12
C HIS A 59 2.17 -1.68 -5.34
N ILE A 60 2.30 -2.84 -5.97
CA ILE A 60 3.11 -3.05 -7.18
C ILE A 60 2.59 -2.18 -8.34
N LEU A 61 1.27 -2.16 -8.55
CA LEU A 61 0.63 -1.32 -9.58
C LEU A 61 0.84 0.19 -9.33
N GLY A 62 1.08 0.58 -8.07
CA GLY A 62 1.42 1.96 -7.73
C GLY A 62 2.72 2.47 -8.37
N PHE A 63 3.61 1.58 -8.83
CA PHE A 63 4.86 1.94 -9.50
C PHE A 63 4.75 2.06 -11.02
N THR A 64 3.57 1.79 -11.60
CA THR A 64 3.36 1.91 -13.04
C THR A 64 3.43 3.37 -13.53
N SER A 65 3.19 4.36 -12.67
CA SER A 65 3.25 5.77 -13.05
C SER A 65 4.70 6.20 -13.34
N PRO A 66 5.01 6.71 -14.56
CA PRO A 66 6.36 7.13 -14.93
C PRO A 66 6.78 8.47 -14.29
N TYR A 67 5.82 9.23 -13.75
CA TYR A 67 6.06 10.54 -13.17
C TYR A 67 6.18 10.47 -11.65
N ILE A 68 7.40 10.65 -11.15
CA ILE A 68 7.72 10.61 -9.71
C ILE A 68 6.91 11.65 -8.92
N THR A 69 6.65 12.82 -9.51
CA THR A 69 5.88 13.91 -8.90
C THR A 69 4.43 13.52 -8.59
N PHE A 70 3.84 12.61 -9.39
CA PHE A 70 2.49 12.10 -9.14
C PHE A 70 2.46 11.01 -8.06
N GLY A 71 3.60 10.44 -7.70
CA GLY A 71 3.70 9.38 -6.70
C GLY A 71 3.13 9.81 -5.34
N THR A 72 3.46 11.01 -4.86
CA THR A 72 2.95 11.55 -3.59
C THR A 72 1.44 11.76 -3.61
N THR A 73 0.90 12.30 -4.70
CA THR A 73 -0.54 12.52 -4.87
C THR A 73 -1.32 11.21 -4.88
N ILE A 74 -0.85 10.21 -5.64
CA ILE A 74 -1.47 8.88 -5.71
C ILE A 74 -1.44 8.18 -4.34
N ARG A 75 -0.37 8.37 -3.55
CA ARG A 75 -0.27 7.83 -2.18
C ARG A 75 -1.37 8.41 -1.28
N ILE A 76 -1.56 9.73 -1.28
CA ILE A 76 -2.59 10.41 -0.47
C ILE A 76 -3.99 10.00 -0.91
N LEU A 77 -4.23 9.95 -2.23
CA LEU A 77 -5.50 9.52 -2.80
C LEU A 77 -5.86 8.09 -2.37
N ARG A 78 -4.90 7.18 -2.29
CA ARG A 78 -5.15 5.80 -1.83
C ARG A 78 -5.75 5.77 -0.43
N TYR A 79 -5.21 6.56 0.50
CA TYR A 79 -5.77 6.67 1.85
C TYR A 79 -7.17 7.27 1.84
N LEU A 80 -7.43 8.28 1.00
CA LEU A 80 -8.77 8.85 0.82
C LEU A 80 -9.78 7.79 0.31
N TYR A 81 -9.40 6.99 -0.68
CA TYR A 81 -10.24 5.92 -1.22
C TYR A 81 -10.51 4.81 -0.20
N ILE A 82 -9.51 4.42 0.59
CA ILE A 82 -9.69 3.43 1.66
C ILE A 82 -10.64 3.96 2.73
N MET A 83 -10.50 5.22 3.14
CA MET A 83 -11.36 5.82 4.16
C MET A 83 -12.80 6.00 3.66
N SER A 84 -12.99 6.55 2.47
CA SER A 84 -14.32 6.70 1.87
C SER A 84 -15.02 5.36 1.66
N ALA A 85 -14.32 4.34 1.17
CA ALA A 85 -14.83 2.98 1.06
C ALA A 85 -15.14 2.36 2.43
N SER A 86 -14.38 2.69 3.48
CA SER A 86 -14.61 2.18 4.83
C SER A 86 -15.90 2.73 5.45
N PHE A 87 -16.25 3.99 5.20
CA PHE A 87 -17.45 4.60 5.79
C PHE A 87 -18.71 4.33 4.98
N LEU A 88 -18.61 4.38 3.65
CA LEU A 88 -19.77 4.39 2.75
C LEU A 88 -19.76 3.22 1.75
N GLY A 89 -18.78 2.32 1.81
CA GLY A 89 -18.65 1.21 0.87
C GLY A 89 -18.40 1.66 -0.57
N LEU A 90 -18.99 0.96 -1.53
CA LEU A 90 -18.92 1.28 -2.97
C LEU A 90 -19.42 2.70 -3.27
N TYR A 91 -20.42 3.18 -2.54
CA TYR A 91 -20.94 4.54 -2.70
C TYR A 91 -19.88 5.60 -2.35
N GLY A 92 -19.06 5.34 -1.32
CA GLY A 92 -17.95 6.22 -0.95
C GLY A 92 -16.88 6.32 -2.04
N VAL A 93 -16.58 5.20 -2.71
CA VAL A 93 -15.64 5.18 -3.84
C VAL A 93 -16.17 6.06 -4.98
N ILE A 94 -17.44 5.90 -5.36
CA ILE A 94 -18.06 6.69 -6.43
C ILE A 94 -18.01 8.19 -6.11
N LEU A 95 -18.35 8.58 -4.88
CA LEU A 95 -18.27 9.97 -4.44
C LEU A 95 -16.84 10.51 -4.45
N ALA A 96 -15.85 9.73 -3.99
CA ALA A 96 -14.45 10.13 -4.02
C ALA A 96 -13.94 10.32 -5.46
N THR A 97 -14.40 9.48 -6.40
CA THR A 97 -14.09 9.63 -7.82
C THR A 97 -14.76 10.86 -8.43
N LEU A 98 -16.02 11.14 -8.06
CA LEU A 98 -16.76 12.30 -8.53
C LEU A 98 -16.16 13.62 -8.01
N LEU A 99 -15.66 13.63 -6.77
CA LEU A 99 -14.96 14.79 -6.20
C LEU A 99 -13.61 15.08 -6.88
N LEU A 100 -12.99 14.05 -7.46
CA LEU A 100 -11.69 14.15 -8.14
C LEU A 100 -11.80 14.64 -9.59
N LEU A 101 -12.98 14.53 -10.20
CA LEU A 101 -13.27 14.79 -11.61
C LEU A 101 -13.68 16.25 -11.82
#